data_AF-A0A7X7FNJ0-F1
#
_entry.id   AF-A0A7X7FNJ0-F1
#
_cell.length_a   1.000
_cell.length_b   1.000
_cell.length_c   1.000
_cell.angle_alpha   90.00
_cell.angle_beta   90.00
_cell.angle_gamma   90.00
#
_symmetry.space_group_name_H-M   'P 1'
#
loop_
_entity.id
_entity.type
_entity.pdbx_description
1 polymer ?
#
loop_
_entity_poly.entity_id
_entity_poly.type
_entity_poly.pdbx_seq_one_letter_code
_entity_poly.pdbx_strand_id
1 'polypeptide(L)'
;MTHPSRPPAIVLMGDSKDAMAASLREVVIILGQVRPAEPEPMLNLFATYTEERWITWLFPRGAHRPRFYGTGDDDFLISPGAADLAGIVVSPRPRDFERLTDETMRTIFRESLLSAESFEKVRDLLARKGGK
;
A
#
# COMPACT_ATOMS: atom_id res chain seq x y z
N MET A 1 -23.65 7.89 -6.81
CA MET A 1 -22.37 8.28 -6.19
C MET A 1 -21.57 7.00 -5.96
N THR A 2 -20.60 6.70 -6.81
CA THR A 2 -19.73 5.52 -6.67
C THR A 2 -18.76 5.79 -5.52
N HIS A 3 -18.78 4.96 -4.48
CA HIS A 3 -17.75 4.99 -3.44
C HIS A 3 -16.38 4.94 -4.15
N PRO A 4 -15.43 5.84 -3.81
CA PRO A 4 -14.07 5.70 -4.32
C PRO A 4 -13.56 4.31 -3.95
N SER A 5 -13.00 3.59 -4.92
CA SER A 5 -12.38 2.29 -4.70
C SER A 5 -11.43 2.42 -3.52
N ARG A 6 -11.68 1.65 -2.45
CA ARG A 6 -10.79 1.63 -1.28
C ARG A 6 -9.38 1.25 -1.75
N PRO A 7 -8.33 1.88 -1.20
CA PRO A 7 -6.97 1.50 -1.55
C PRO A 7 -6.75 0.01 -1.25
N PRO A 8 -6.00 -0.72 -2.10
CA PRO A 8 -5.70 -2.12 -1.87
C PRO A 8 -4.91 -2.26 -0.56
N ALA A 9 -5.51 -2.95 0.41
CA ALA A 9 -4.93 -3.17 1.72
C ALA A 9 -5.20 -4.60 2.17
N ILE A 10 -4.18 -5.23 2.76
CA ILE A 10 -4.27 -6.52 3.44
C ILE A 10 -4.01 -6.25 4.91
N VAL A 11 -4.90 -6.72 5.77
CA VAL A 11 -4.77 -6.55 7.22
C VAL A 11 -4.65 -7.92 7.87
N LEU A 12 -3.58 -8.13 8.62
CA LEU A 12 -3.36 -9.31 9.43
C LEU A 12 -3.53 -8.92 10.90
N MET A 13 -4.17 -9.80 11.68
CA MET A 13 -4.39 -9.61 13.12
C MET A 13 -4.15 -10.92 13.85
N GLY A 14 -3.47 -10.85 15.00
CA GLY A 14 -3.18 -12.02 15.82
C GLY A 14 -2.37 -11.67 17.06
N ASP A 15 -2.36 -12.55 18.05
CA ASP A 15 -1.61 -12.40 19.31
C ASP A 15 -0.21 -13.02 19.23
N SER A 16 -0.05 -14.07 18.42
CA SER A 16 1.24 -14.74 18.21
C SER A 16 2.10 -14.02 17.17
N LYS A 17 3.23 -13.49 17.63
CA LYS A 17 4.25 -12.87 16.76
C LYS A 17 4.75 -13.82 15.67
N ASP A 18 4.96 -15.09 15.99
CA ASP A 18 5.50 -16.08 15.05
C ASP A 18 4.47 -16.44 13.97
N ALA A 19 3.20 -16.60 14.37
CA ALA A 19 2.11 -16.83 13.42
C ALA A 19 1.93 -15.60 12.51
N MET A 20 1.99 -14.39 13.07
CA MET A 20 1.93 -13.14 12.30
C MET A 20 3.07 -13.02 11.29
N ALA A 21 4.30 -13.37 11.69
CA ALA A 21 5.45 -13.37 10.80
C ALA A 21 5.33 -14.43 9.69
N ALA A 22 4.78 -15.61 9.99
CA ALA A 22 4.50 -16.63 8.99
C ALA A 22 3.47 -16.13 7.97
N SER A 23 2.32 -15.63 8.43
CA SER A 23 1.27 -15.06 7.57
C SER A 23 1.79 -13.89 6.72
N LEU A 24 2.64 -13.03 7.29
CA LEU A 24 3.27 -11.93 6.55
C LEU A 24 4.14 -12.45 5.39
N ARG A 25 4.99 -13.45 5.64
CA ARG A 25 5.83 -14.06 4.58
C ARG A 25 4.98 -14.66 3.47
N GLU A 26 3.86 -15.31 3.82
CA GLU A 26 2.95 -15.86 2.81
C GLU A 26 2.32 -14.77 1.94
N VAL A 27 1.87 -13.68 2.55
CA VAL A 27 1.36 -12.52 1.79
C VAL A 27 2.44 -12.00 0.84
N VAL A 28 3.68 -11.81 1.32
CA VAL A 28 4.81 -11.35 0.48
C VAL A 28 5.06 -12.29 -0.70
N ILE A 29 5.05 -13.61 -0.48
CA ILE A 29 5.22 -14.60 -1.56
C ILE A 29 4.11 -14.46 -2.61
N ILE A 30 2.85 -14.34 -2.19
CA ILE A 30 1.71 -14.18 -3.09
C ILE A 30 1.80 -12.86 -3.87
N LEU A 31 2.22 -11.77 -3.22
CA LEU A 31 2.45 -10.49 -3.90
C LEU A 31 3.53 -10.64 -4.99
N GLY A 32 4.59 -11.39 -4.73
CA GLY A 32 5.65 -11.69 -5.70
C GLY A 32 5.16 -12.49 -6.92
N GLN A 33 4.13 -13.32 -6.76
CA GLN A 33 3.51 -14.05 -7.88
C GLN A 33 2.70 -13.14 -8.81
N VAL A 34 2.02 -12.14 -8.25
CA VAL A 34 1.18 -11.21 -9.03
C VAL A 34 2.02 -10.09 -9.62
N ARG A 35 3.01 -9.60 -8.86
CA ARG A 35 3.89 -8.51 -9.27
C ARG A 35 5.34 -8.84 -8.91
N PRO A 36 6.04 -9.60 -9.76
CA PRO A 36 7.45 -9.91 -9.58
C PRO A 36 8.27 -8.63 -9.53
N ALA A 37 9.17 -8.53 -8.55
CA ALA A 37 10.18 -7.49 -8.45
C ALA A 37 11.40 -8.06 -7.73
N GLU A 38 12.59 -7.54 -8.06
CA GLU A 38 13.87 -7.94 -7.47
C GLU A 38 14.31 -6.90 -6.43
N PRO A 39 14.78 -7.31 -5.23
CA PRO A 39 14.83 -8.69 -4.72
C PRO A 39 13.50 -9.19 -4.15
N GLU A 40 12.52 -8.31 -3.94
CA GLU A 40 11.22 -8.62 -3.34
C GLU A 40 10.10 -7.70 -3.87
N PRO A 41 8.82 -8.13 -3.84
CA PRO A 41 7.71 -7.28 -4.26
C PRO A 41 7.61 -6.02 -3.41
N MET A 42 7.35 -4.90 -4.09
CA MET A 42 7.21 -3.61 -3.43
C MET A 42 5.90 -3.51 -2.63
N LEU A 43 6.01 -3.13 -1.37
CA LEU A 43 4.87 -2.86 -0.49
C LEU A 43 5.21 -1.77 0.53
N ASN A 44 4.20 -1.11 1.06
CA ASN A 44 4.31 -0.36 2.32
C ASN A 44 3.73 -1.23 3.44
N LEU A 45 4.38 -1.25 4.60
CA LEU A 45 3.94 -1.98 5.78
C LEU A 45 4.01 -1.09 7.01
N PHE A 46 2.99 -1.15 7.86
CA PHE A 46 3.09 -0.70 9.25
C PHE A 46 2.40 -1.71 10.15
N ALA A 47 2.94 -1.87 11.36
CA ALA A 47 2.42 -2.78 12.36
C ALA A 47 2.32 -2.06 13.71
N THR A 48 1.29 -2.39 14.47
CA THR A 48 1.12 -1.95 15.86
C THR A 48 0.90 -3.16 16.75
N TYR A 49 1.21 -3.00 18.03
CA TYR A 49 0.86 -3.96 19.07
C TYR A 49 0.07 -3.23 20.15
N THR A 50 -1.22 -3.54 20.24
CA THR A 50 -2.15 -2.93 21.19
C THR A 50 -3.12 -3.98 21.68
N GLU A 51 -3.59 -3.87 22.94
CA GLU A 51 -4.55 -4.81 23.52
C GLU A 51 -4.13 -6.29 23.36
N GLU A 52 -2.84 -6.56 23.57
CA GLU A 52 -2.23 -7.90 23.44
C GLU A 52 -2.35 -8.53 22.05
N ARG A 53 -2.51 -7.69 21.01
CA ARG A 53 -2.64 -8.13 19.62
C ARG A 53 -1.76 -7.31 18.70
N TRP A 54 -1.17 -8.00 17.73
CA TRP A 54 -0.57 -7.41 16.55
C TRP A 54 -1.66 -7.07 15.54
N ILE A 55 -1.56 -5.89 14.94
CA ILE A 55 -2.29 -5.51 13.73
C ILE A 55 -1.27 -5.03 12.72
N THR A 56 -1.22 -5.67 11.55
CA THR A 56 -0.28 -5.35 10.47
C THR A 56 -1.07 -5.00 9.23
N TRP A 57 -0.81 -3.81 8.69
CA TRP A 57 -1.35 -3.35 7.42
C TRP A 57 -0.28 -3.46 6.35
N LEU A 58 -0.65 -4.07 5.23
CA LEU A 58 0.17 -4.11 4.02
C LEU A 58 -0.57 -3.41 2.89
N PHE A 59 0.14 -2.55 2.19
CA PHE A 59 -0.34 -1.87 0.99
C PHE A 59 0.60 -2.22 -0.17
N PRO A 60 0.20 -3.19 -1.02
CA PRO A 60 0.99 -3.56 -2.19
C PRO A 60 1.16 -2.36 -3.12
N ARG A 61 2.40 -2.07 -3.51
CA ARG A 61 2.69 -0.94 -4.41
C ARG A 61 2.54 -1.37 -5.85
N GLY A 62 2.09 -0.44 -6.68
CA GLY A 62 2.01 -0.47 -8.14
C GLY A 62 3.14 0.31 -8.82
N ALA A 63 3.87 1.14 -8.08
CA ALA A 63 5.10 1.80 -8.54
C ALA A 63 5.96 2.27 -7.36
N HIS A 64 7.25 2.50 -7.59
CA HIS A 64 8.12 3.16 -6.61
C HIS A 64 7.77 4.65 -6.44
N ARG A 65 7.36 5.30 -7.53
CA ARG A 65 6.98 6.71 -7.57
C ARG A 65 5.78 6.88 -8.52
N PRO A 66 4.83 7.78 -8.21
CA PRO A 66 3.80 8.19 -9.16
C PRO A 66 4.44 8.93 -10.36
N ARG A 67 3.70 9.11 -11.46
CA ARG A 67 4.27 9.65 -12.70
C ARG A 67 4.74 11.10 -12.59
N PHE A 68 4.16 11.85 -11.67
CA PHE A 68 4.48 13.27 -11.41
C PHE A 68 5.40 13.44 -10.20
N TYR A 69 6.17 12.41 -9.81
CA TYR A 69 7.19 12.61 -8.78
C TYR A 69 8.42 13.29 -9.38
N GLY A 70 8.72 14.51 -8.93
CA GLY A 70 9.84 15.27 -9.47
C GLY A 70 9.88 16.71 -8.99
N THR A 71 10.76 17.49 -9.60
CA THR A 71 10.97 18.90 -9.25
C THR A 71 10.42 19.87 -10.30
N GLY A 72 9.79 19.36 -11.37
CA GLY A 72 9.17 20.18 -12.41
C GLY A 72 7.99 21.00 -11.90
N ASP A 73 7.50 21.89 -12.77
CA ASP A 73 6.42 22.83 -12.45
C ASP A 73 5.07 22.15 -12.17
N ASP A 74 4.84 20.99 -12.78
CA ASP A 74 3.62 20.19 -12.61
C ASP A 74 3.85 18.92 -11.79
N ASP A 75 5.06 18.74 -11.26
CA ASP A 75 5.40 17.62 -10.39
C ASP A 75 5.08 17.93 -8.91
N PHE A 76 5.01 16.85 -8.12
CA PHE A 76 4.94 16.88 -6.66
C PHE A 76 6.12 16.09 -6.07
N LEU A 77 6.72 16.57 -4.99
CA LEU A 77 7.68 15.81 -4.19
C LEU A 77 6.97 14.93 -3.15
N ILE A 78 5.95 14.18 -3.61
CA ILE A 78 5.14 13.28 -2.79
C ILE A 78 5.16 11.89 -3.43
N SER A 79 5.79 10.92 -2.74
CA SER A 79 5.67 9.50 -3.05
C SER A 79 5.12 8.79 -1.82
N PRO A 80 3.90 8.23 -1.87
CA PRO A 80 3.25 7.60 -0.72
C PRO A 80 4.09 6.49 -0.08
N GLY A 81 4.51 6.68 1.16
CA GLY A 81 5.04 5.66 2.05
C GLY A 81 3.98 5.09 2.98
N ALA A 82 4.43 4.36 4.01
CA ALA A 82 3.53 3.78 5.02
C ALA A 82 2.78 4.86 5.82
N ALA A 83 3.44 5.98 6.17
CA ALA A 83 2.82 7.07 6.91
C ALA A 83 1.69 7.76 6.13
N ASP A 84 1.89 8.00 4.82
CA ASP A 84 0.89 8.63 3.96
C ASP A 84 -0.37 7.78 3.84
N LEU A 85 -0.19 6.46 3.74
CA LEU A 85 -1.28 5.48 3.70
C LEU A 85 -1.95 5.27 5.07
N ALA A 86 -1.26 5.64 6.16
CA ALA A 86 -1.82 5.72 7.51
C ALA A 86 -2.51 7.07 7.80
N GLY A 87 -2.56 7.98 6.82
CA GLY A 87 -3.28 9.26 6.91
C GLY A 87 -2.40 10.47 7.22
N ILE A 88 -1.06 10.34 7.19
CA ILE A 88 -0.13 11.44 7.43
C ILE A 88 0.66 11.72 6.15
N VAL A 89 0.25 12.73 5.38
CA VAL A 89 0.91 13.11 4.13
C VAL A 89 1.94 14.21 4.39
N VAL A 90 3.19 13.96 4.00
CA VAL A 90 4.27 14.94 4.14
C VAL A 90 4.53 15.64 2.80
N SER A 91 4.32 16.96 2.76
CA SER A 91 4.62 17.79 1.58
C SER A 91 5.81 18.72 1.89
N PRO A 92 7.05 18.37 1.48
CA PRO A 92 8.25 19.11 1.87
C PRO A 92 8.40 20.47 1.16
N ARG A 93 7.64 20.70 0.09
CA ARG A 93 7.69 21.93 -0.72
C ARG A 93 6.38 22.73 -0.51
N PRO A 94 6.44 24.02 -0.11
CA PRO A 94 5.24 24.84 0.13
C PRO A 94 4.29 24.90 -1.07
N ARG A 95 4.84 25.08 -2.28
CA ARG A 95 4.06 25.08 -3.54
C ARG A 95 3.27 23.78 -3.75
N ASP A 96 3.84 22.63 -3.37
CA ASP A 96 3.15 21.34 -3.53
C ASP A 96 1.97 21.23 -2.57
N PHE A 97 2.15 21.72 -1.34
CA PHE A 97 1.10 21.77 -0.33
C PHE A 97 -0.04 22.70 -0.77
N GLU A 98 0.28 23.89 -1.25
CA GLU A 98 -0.69 24.89 -1.71
C GLU A 98 -1.49 24.45 -2.94
N ARG A 99 -0.87 23.69 -3.84
CA ARG A 99 -1.51 23.15 -5.05
C ARG A 99 -2.19 21.80 -4.84
N LEU A 100 -2.05 21.19 -3.67
CA LEU A 100 -2.57 19.86 -3.42
C LEU A 100 -4.10 19.88 -3.42
N THR A 101 -4.70 18.98 -4.19
CA THR A 101 -6.15 18.79 -4.22
C THR A 101 -6.49 17.34 -3.92
N ASP A 102 -7.75 17.08 -3.56
CA ASP A 102 -8.29 15.74 -3.41
C ASP A 102 -8.05 14.87 -4.65
N GLU A 103 -8.19 15.46 -5.85
CA GLU A 103 -8.00 14.77 -7.12
C GLU A 103 -6.53 14.38 -7.34
N THR A 104 -5.61 15.30 -7.07
CA THR A 104 -4.17 15.05 -7.12
C THR A 104 -3.78 13.95 -6.14
N MET A 105 -4.25 14.01 -4.89
CA MET A 105 -3.95 12.98 -3.89
C MET A 105 -4.48 11.60 -4.27
N ARG A 106 -5.72 11.52 -4.77
CA ARG A 106 -6.29 10.28 -5.29
C ARG A 106 -5.47 9.72 -6.44
N THR A 107 -4.96 10.59 -7.31
CA THR A 107 -4.11 10.19 -8.43
C THR A 107 -2.76 9.67 -7.95
N ILE A 108 -2.09 10.39 -7.04
CA ILE A 108 -0.83 9.97 -6.42
C ILE A 108 -0.96 8.58 -5.78
N PHE A 109 -2.00 8.34 -4.98
CA PHE A 109 -2.23 7.02 -4.37
C PHE A 109 -2.56 5.94 -5.39
N ARG A 110 -3.43 6.22 -6.35
CA ARG A 110 -3.81 5.26 -7.40
C ARG A 110 -2.62 4.81 -8.24
N GLU A 111 -1.71 5.71 -8.57
CA GLU A 111 -0.51 5.39 -9.36
C GLU A 111 0.57 4.70 -8.54
N SER A 112 0.59 4.91 -7.22
CA SER A 112 1.60 4.32 -6.34
C SER A 112 1.21 2.93 -5.84
N LEU A 113 -0.08 2.64 -5.69
CA LEU A 113 -0.62 1.37 -5.20
C LEU A 113 -0.92 0.39 -6.34
N LEU A 114 -1.06 -0.89 -5.98
CA LEU A 114 -1.39 -1.94 -6.93
C LEU A 114 -2.75 -1.64 -7.60
N SER A 115 -2.89 -1.94 -8.90
CA SER A 115 -4.17 -1.76 -9.59
C SER A 115 -5.24 -2.68 -9.00
N ALA A 116 -6.52 -2.29 -9.14
CA ALA A 116 -7.64 -3.12 -8.70
C ALA A 116 -7.58 -4.53 -9.33
N GLU A 117 -7.34 -4.63 -10.64
CA GLU A 117 -7.25 -5.92 -11.34
C GLU A 117 -6.15 -6.83 -10.76
N SER A 118 -4.96 -6.28 -10.49
CA SER A 118 -3.87 -7.05 -9.89
C SER A 118 -4.18 -7.41 -8.44
N PHE A 119 -4.82 -6.52 -7.69
CA PHE A 119 -5.21 -6.80 -6.31
C PHE A 119 -6.29 -7.89 -6.20
N GLU A 120 -7.22 -7.96 -7.17
CA GLU A 120 -8.19 -9.06 -7.26
C GLU A 120 -7.47 -10.43 -7.40
N LYS A 121 -6.39 -10.50 -8.21
CA LYS A 121 -5.57 -11.72 -8.33
C LYS A 121 -4.92 -12.11 -6.99
N VAL A 122 -4.43 -11.14 -6.23
CA VAL A 122 -3.88 -11.36 -4.87
C VAL A 122 -4.97 -11.93 -3.94
N ARG A 123 -6.16 -11.33 -3.95
CA ARG A 123 -7.30 -11.78 -3.14
C ARG A 123 -7.68 -13.23 -3.45
N ASP A 124 -7.75 -13.58 -4.73
CA ASP A 124 -8.12 -14.93 -5.15
C ASP A 124 -7.08 -15.98 -4.72
N LEU A 125 -5.78 -15.64 -4.77
CA LEU A 125 -4.70 -16.50 -4.28
C LEU A 125 -4.75 -16.70 -2.76
N LEU A 126 -5.01 -15.64 -2.01
CA LEU A 126 -5.18 -15.71 -0.55
C LEU A 126 -6.40 -16.55 -0.16
N ALA A 127 -7.54 -16.38 -0.85
CA ALA A 127 -8.77 -17.10 -0.55
C ALA A 127 -8.64 -18.62 -0.76
N ARG A 128 -7.93 -19.05 -1.80
CA ARG A 128 -7.67 -20.49 -2.07
C ARG A 128 -6.82 -21.16 -0.99
N LYS A 129 -6.03 -20.38 -0.26
CA LYS A 129 -5.14 -20.85 0.81
C LYS A 129 -5.83 -20.91 2.17
N GLY A 130 -6.70 -19.94 2.48
CA GLY A 130 -7.44 -19.89 3.75
C GLY A 130 -8.63 -20.86 3.86
N GLY A 131 -9.00 -21.54 2.77
CA GLY A 131 -10.05 -22.56 2.73
C GLY A 131 -9.56 -24.00 2.97
N LYS A 132 -8.36 -24.17 3.54
CA LYS A 132 -7.80 -25.47 3.95
C LYS A 132 -7.68 -25.57 5.46
#